data_AF-A0A944REB4-F1
#
_entry.id   AF-A0A944REB4-F1
#
_cell.length_a   1.000
_cell.length_b   1.000
_cell.length_c   1.000
_cell.angle_alpha   90.00
_cell.angle_beta   90.00
_cell.angle_gamma   90.00
#
_symmetry.space_group_name_H-M   'P 1'
#
loop_
_entity.id
_entity.type
_entity.pdbx_description
1 polymer ?
#
loop_
_entity_poly.entity_id
_entity_poly.type
_entity_poly.pdbx_seq_one_letter_code
_entity_poly.pdbx_strand_id
1 'polypeptide(L)'
;MASPWITNVFLQLIEYGYNSNGEGLLGKLFKNITTFGSLSGYLATGRILIIKAYRLISFSIPIVLILIFLHAKKQELFDKRIDFLMLFAAGIWGFAVSTRVLSIAAGGIVGLYALLKQGKFVVFPLFIYTLIASLISSITWPLIWIYGIKGYTDALLLNSDFPWFSKVLFDGNLYNSTELPASYLPKLMMLQFTEPFVILVLTGFATSIYLLLKGKVEKVKLILIYAWFFIPVLYIIFGHPPIYSNFRPLFFIIPPLFIVAGFALEKISSKVNNNFLILPLVLILCVPGLNSITQIHPYEYFYYNSFTGGVEGAHGLYTLDYWTISYKGAMEFVNENISPGSKIMVWKDNLAGKYYSENAFYFKAHTEVLEKDYSKYDYMIIPTRYKNNDPYFSELPIVFSVDVDNISLMLVLKIP
;
A
#
# COMPACT_ATOMS: atom_id res chain seq x y z
N MET A 1 -7.49 0.66 16.57
CA MET A 1 -7.09 -0.34 17.59
C MET A 1 -5.75 -0.93 17.17
N ALA A 2 -4.90 -1.38 18.09
CA ALA A 2 -3.71 -2.14 17.70
C ALA A 2 -4.15 -3.38 16.91
N SER A 3 -3.41 -3.75 15.86
CA SER A 3 -3.71 -4.98 15.11
C SER A 3 -3.79 -6.18 16.07
N PRO A 4 -4.85 -7.01 16.02
CA PRO A 4 -4.96 -8.21 16.85
C PRO A 4 -3.73 -9.11 16.72
N TRP A 5 -3.13 -9.17 15.53
CA TRP A 5 -1.92 -9.95 15.27
C TRP A 5 -0.70 -9.42 16.03
N ILE A 6 -0.43 -8.11 15.96
CA ILE A 6 0.69 -7.48 16.69
C ILE A 6 0.51 -7.75 18.20
N THR A 7 -0.71 -7.54 18.69
CA THR A 7 -1.03 -7.78 20.10
C THR A 7 -0.76 -9.23 20.48
N ASN A 8 -1.14 -10.20 19.66
CA ASN A 8 -0.91 -11.62 19.93
C ASN A 8 0.58 -12.00 19.90
N VAL A 9 1.37 -11.50 18.94
CA VAL A 9 2.82 -11.76 18.89
C VAL A 9 3.51 -11.23 20.15
N PHE A 10 3.19 -10.00 20.56
CA PHE A 10 3.76 -9.44 21.79
C PHE A 10 3.30 -10.21 23.05
N LEU A 11 2.04 -10.65 23.10
CA LEU A 11 1.57 -11.48 24.21
C LEU A 11 2.29 -12.83 24.28
N GLN A 12 2.58 -13.47 23.14
CA GLN A 12 3.39 -14.70 23.09
C GLN A 12 4.83 -14.46 23.56
N LEU A 13 5.43 -13.31 23.22
CA LEU A 13 6.77 -12.95 23.71
C LEU A 13 6.78 -12.70 25.22
N ILE A 14 5.71 -12.10 25.77
CA ILE A 14 5.53 -11.89 27.21
C ILE A 14 5.32 -13.22 27.93
N GLU A 15 4.50 -14.12 27.36
CA GLU A 15 4.29 -15.47 27.87
C GLU A 15 5.59 -16.28 27.89
N TYR A 16 6.37 -16.22 26.81
CA TYR A 16 7.71 -16.82 26.76
C TYR A 16 8.63 -16.23 27.82
N GLY A 17 8.64 -14.90 27.98
CA GLY A 17 9.40 -14.21 29.02
C GLY A 17 9.02 -14.68 30.43
N TYR A 18 7.73 -14.84 30.70
CA TYR A 18 7.20 -15.38 31.96
C TYR A 18 7.65 -16.83 32.18
N ASN A 19 7.46 -17.71 31.19
CA ASN A 19 7.83 -19.13 31.27
C ASN A 19 9.35 -19.34 31.41
N SER A 20 10.16 -18.37 30.97
CA SER A 20 11.62 -18.40 31.12
C SER A 20 12.14 -17.90 32.47
N ASN A 21 11.27 -17.59 33.45
CA ASN A 21 11.63 -17.06 34.77
C ASN A 21 12.60 -15.86 34.74
N GLY A 22 12.61 -15.08 33.66
CA GLY A 22 13.50 -13.94 33.52
C GLY A 22 14.95 -14.27 33.15
N GLU A 23 15.30 -15.53 32.87
CA GLU A 23 16.69 -15.95 32.62
C GLU A 23 17.18 -15.63 31.18
N GLY A 24 16.27 -15.71 30.20
CA GLY A 24 16.56 -15.37 28.80
C GLY A 24 16.63 -13.86 28.53
N LEU A 25 17.18 -13.45 27.38
CA LEU A 25 17.26 -12.03 26.96
C LEU A 25 15.87 -11.34 27.03
N LEU A 26 14.84 -12.00 26.51
CA LEU A 26 13.45 -11.51 26.57
C LEU A 26 12.93 -11.49 28.02
N GLY A 27 13.23 -12.52 28.82
CA GLY A 27 12.91 -12.54 30.24
C GLY A 27 13.54 -11.38 31.02
N LYS A 28 14.78 -10.98 30.69
CA LYS A 28 15.46 -9.81 31.27
C LYS A 28 14.83 -8.49 30.82
N LEU A 29 14.49 -8.37 29.54
CA LEU A 29 13.82 -7.19 28.98
C LEU A 29 12.43 -6.98 29.58
N PHE A 30 11.71 -8.06 29.84
CA PHE A 30 10.37 -8.03 30.40
C PHE A 30 10.32 -8.28 31.91
N LYS A 31 11.48 -8.33 32.60
CA LYS A 31 11.57 -8.67 34.03
C LYS A 31 10.65 -7.81 34.93
N ASN A 32 10.55 -6.52 34.61
CA ASN A 32 9.71 -5.58 35.34
C ASN A 32 8.20 -5.77 35.08
N ILE A 33 7.87 -6.42 33.96
CA ILE A 33 6.50 -6.85 33.65
C ILE A 33 6.24 -8.19 34.34
N THR A 34 7.21 -9.11 34.40
CA THR A 34 7.10 -10.50 34.91
C THR A 34 7.19 -10.66 36.43
N THR A 35 7.19 -9.58 37.22
CA THR A 35 7.30 -9.64 38.71
C THR A 35 5.95 -9.54 39.44
N PHE A 36 4.83 -9.39 38.74
CA PHE A 36 3.46 -9.24 39.26
C PHE A 36 2.53 -10.45 38.99
N GLY A 37 2.41 -11.39 39.94
CA GLY A 37 1.24 -12.29 40.00
C GLY A 37 1.17 -13.42 38.95
N SER A 38 -0.04 -13.81 38.52
CA SER A 38 -0.35 -14.98 37.66
C SER A 38 -0.21 -14.69 36.15
N LEU A 39 -0.03 -15.73 35.31
CA LEU A 39 0.04 -15.62 33.83
C LEU A 39 -1.07 -14.76 33.21
N SER A 40 -2.31 -14.93 33.68
CA SER A 40 -3.47 -14.15 33.21
C SER A 40 -3.36 -12.66 33.54
N GLY A 41 -2.83 -12.31 34.72
CA GLY A 41 -2.56 -10.93 35.13
C GLY A 41 -1.46 -10.28 34.28
N TYR A 42 -0.42 -11.04 33.92
CA TYR A 42 0.64 -10.56 33.01
C TYR A 42 0.14 -10.28 31.62
N LEU A 43 -0.63 -11.21 31.03
CA LEU A 43 -1.18 -11.03 29.69
C LEU A 43 -2.14 -9.84 29.65
N ALA A 44 -2.95 -9.63 30.69
CA ALA A 44 -3.81 -8.46 30.82
C ALA A 44 -3.00 -7.14 30.90
N THR A 45 -1.99 -7.10 31.76
CA THR A 45 -1.11 -5.93 31.93
C THR A 45 -0.32 -5.63 30.65
N GLY A 46 0.25 -6.66 30.03
CA GLY A 46 0.93 -6.59 28.75
C GLY A 46 0.02 -6.03 27.66
N ARG A 47 -1.22 -6.53 27.56
CA ARG A 47 -2.21 -6.02 26.60
C ARG A 47 -2.50 -4.53 26.81
N ILE A 48 -2.68 -4.08 28.05
CA ILE A 48 -2.89 -2.65 28.38
C ILE A 48 -1.68 -1.81 27.97
N LEU A 49 -0.46 -2.27 28.29
CA LEU A 49 0.78 -1.58 27.94
C LEU A 49 0.99 -1.51 26.42
N ILE A 50 0.73 -2.59 25.68
CA ILE A 50 0.80 -2.63 24.22
C ILE A 50 -0.19 -1.64 23.61
N ILE A 51 -1.43 -1.59 24.10
CA ILE A 51 -2.44 -0.65 23.60
C ILE A 51 -2.01 0.80 23.85
N LYS A 52 -1.50 1.10 25.06
CA LYS A 52 -1.00 2.44 25.40
C LYS A 52 0.21 2.82 24.55
N ALA A 53 1.20 1.93 24.43
CA ALA A 53 2.38 2.13 23.62
C ALA A 53 2.04 2.32 22.14
N TYR A 54 1.15 1.49 21.59
CA TYR A 54 0.68 1.61 20.22
C TYR A 54 0.04 2.97 19.94
N ARG A 55 -0.82 3.46 20.86
CA ARG A 55 -1.43 4.80 20.73
C ARG A 55 -0.37 5.91 20.77
N LEU A 56 0.56 5.84 21.73
CA LEU A 56 1.66 6.80 21.85
C LEU A 56 2.56 6.82 20.61
N ILE A 57 2.97 5.64 20.13
CA ILE A 57 3.80 5.47 18.93
C ILE A 57 3.07 5.98 17.69
N SER A 58 1.80 5.62 17.52
CA SER A 58 1.01 6.05 16.36
C SER A 58 0.82 7.56 16.32
N PHE A 59 0.73 8.22 17.48
CA PHE A 59 0.64 9.68 17.57
C PHE A 59 2.00 10.37 17.42
N SER A 60 3.08 9.77 17.93
CA SER A 60 4.41 10.37 17.92
C SER A 60 5.13 10.23 16.57
N ILE A 61 4.93 9.12 15.84
CA ILE A 61 5.60 8.87 14.55
C ILE A 61 5.38 10.03 13.56
N PRO A 62 4.14 10.50 13.28
CA PRO A 62 3.94 11.60 12.34
C PRO A 62 4.65 12.88 12.75
N ILE A 63 4.61 13.21 14.06
CA ILE A 63 5.26 14.40 14.60
C ILE A 63 6.79 14.28 14.44
N VAL A 64 7.36 13.14 14.82
CA VAL A 64 8.79 12.88 14.69
C VAL A 64 9.22 12.94 13.23
N LEU A 65 8.46 12.36 12.30
CA LEU A 65 8.75 12.43 10.87
C LEU A 65 8.69 13.87 10.34
N ILE A 66 7.72 14.68 10.77
CA ILE A 66 7.65 16.10 10.43
C ILE A 66 8.86 16.86 10.98
N LEU A 67 9.23 16.64 12.23
CA LEU A 67 10.40 17.29 12.84
C LEU A 67 11.69 16.89 12.13
N ILE A 68 11.86 15.61 11.81
CA ILE A 68 12.99 15.11 11.02
C ILE A 68 12.99 15.76 9.64
N PHE A 69 11.84 15.85 8.95
CA PHE A 69 11.75 16.52 7.66
C PHE A 69 12.12 18.02 7.75
N LEU A 70 11.61 18.73 8.76
CA LEU A 70 11.89 20.15 8.97
C LEU A 70 13.36 20.42 9.32
N HIS A 71 14.02 19.47 9.99
CA HIS A 71 15.45 19.52 10.27
C HIS A 71 16.27 19.15 9.03
N ALA A 72 15.93 18.04 8.36
CA ALA A 72 16.65 17.50 7.22
C ALA A 72 16.58 18.39 5.98
N LYS A 73 15.47 19.11 5.74
CA LYS A 73 15.34 20.03 4.59
C LYS A 73 16.36 21.16 4.57
N LYS A 74 17.01 21.43 5.70
CA LYS A 74 18.04 22.48 5.85
C LYS A 74 19.46 21.96 5.65
N GLN A 75 19.63 20.64 5.49
CA GLN A 75 20.94 20.00 5.43
C GLN A 75 21.14 19.33 4.08
N GLU A 76 22.37 19.37 3.58
CA GLU A 76 22.75 18.56 2.44
C GLU A 76 23.24 17.20 2.94
N LEU A 77 22.57 16.13 2.48
CA LEU A 77 23.01 14.78 2.78
C LEU A 77 24.40 14.56 2.17
N PHE A 78 25.27 13.86 2.91
CA PHE A 78 26.65 13.55 2.53
C PHE A 78 27.60 14.75 2.46
N ASP A 79 27.44 15.83 3.24
CA ASP A 79 28.40 16.94 3.29
C ASP A 79 29.75 16.54 3.93
N LYS A 80 30.52 15.70 3.23
CA LYS A 80 31.87 15.19 3.55
C LYS A 80 32.01 14.54 4.94
N ARG A 81 30.90 14.24 5.62
CA ARG A 81 30.86 13.65 6.95
C ARG A 81 29.79 12.57 7.01
N ILE A 82 30.05 11.59 7.87
CA ILE A 82 29.05 10.61 8.31
C ILE A 82 28.33 11.26 9.49
N ASP A 83 27.08 11.64 9.28
CA ASP A 83 26.26 12.25 10.32
C ASP A 83 25.05 11.38 10.68
N PHE A 84 24.33 11.79 11.72
CA PHE A 84 23.16 11.08 12.18
C PHE A 84 22.05 11.00 11.12
N LEU A 85 21.85 12.05 10.30
CA LEU A 85 20.81 12.06 9.28
C LEU A 85 21.10 11.06 8.16
N MET A 86 22.36 10.92 7.75
CA MET A 86 22.80 9.95 6.79
C MET A 86 22.60 8.52 7.31
N LEU A 87 22.99 8.25 8.56
CA LEU A 87 22.80 6.95 9.20
C LEU A 87 21.31 6.62 9.39
N PHE A 88 20.51 7.62 9.77
CA PHE A 88 19.07 7.48 9.88
C PHE A 88 18.42 7.18 8.53
N ALA A 89 18.79 7.93 7.47
CA ALA A 89 18.33 7.69 6.11
C ALA A 89 18.74 6.30 5.60
N ALA A 90 19.94 5.82 5.96
CA ALA A 90 20.39 4.46 5.65
C ALA A 90 19.50 3.41 6.32
N GLY A 91 19.13 3.63 7.58
CA GLY A 91 18.23 2.73 8.29
C GLY A 91 16.83 2.69 7.68
N ILE A 92 16.25 3.85 7.36
CA ILE A 92 14.97 3.91 6.64
C ILE A 92 15.05 3.20 5.28
N TRP A 93 16.15 3.39 4.55
CA TRP A 93 16.36 2.68 3.29
C TRP A 93 16.47 1.17 3.49
N GLY A 94 17.20 0.70 4.50
CA GLY A 94 17.30 -0.73 4.83
C GLY A 94 15.95 -1.36 5.15
N PHE A 95 15.12 -0.69 5.96
CA PHE A 95 13.73 -1.11 6.23
C PHE A 95 12.86 -1.07 4.96
N ALA A 96 13.08 -0.10 4.07
CA ALA A 96 12.36 -0.05 2.81
C ALA A 96 12.74 -1.21 1.88
N VAL A 97 14.00 -1.66 1.88
CA VAL A 97 14.46 -2.82 1.10
C VAL A 97 13.84 -4.11 1.63
N SER A 98 13.76 -4.30 2.94
CA SER A 98 13.16 -5.51 3.54
C SER A 98 11.65 -5.63 3.33
N THR A 99 10.96 -4.51 3.11
CA THR A 99 9.52 -4.49 2.80
C THR A 99 9.24 -4.51 1.31
N ARG A 100 10.09 -3.88 0.49
CA ARG A 100 10.02 -3.87 -0.97
C ARG A 100 11.43 -3.87 -1.54
N VAL A 101 11.83 -4.98 -2.17
CA VAL A 101 13.17 -5.13 -2.74
C VAL A 101 13.53 -4.07 -3.79
N LEU A 102 12.54 -3.56 -4.54
CA LEU A 102 12.73 -2.46 -5.51
C LEU A 102 13.19 -1.15 -4.85
N SER A 103 13.06 -1.00 -3.53
CA SER A 103 13.57 0.16 -2.79
C SER A 103 15.08 0.32 -2.89
N ILE A 104 15.82 -0.70 -3.36
CA ILE A 104 17.25 -0.57 -3.73
C ILE A 104 17.44 0.62 -4.69
N ALA A 105 16.51 0.83 -5.63
CA ALA A 105 16.55 1.97 -6.56
C ALA A 105 16.49 3.33 -5.85
N ALA A 106 15.78 3.44 -4.72
CA ALA A 106 15.66 4.70 -3.98
C ALA A 106 17.03 5.16 -3.42
N GLY A 107 17.79 4.27 -2.79
CA GLY A 107 19.16 4.58 -2.37
C GLY A 107 20.11 4.73 -3.55
N GLY A 108 19.87 4.03 -4.66
CA GLY A 108 20.59 4.22 -5.93
C GLY A 108 20.46 5.65 -6.48
N ILE A 109 19.24 6.22 -6.49
CA ILE A 109 18.98 7.60 -6.93
C ILE A 109 19.69 8.60 -6.01
N VAL A 110 19.60 8.40 -4.69
CA VAL A 110 20.27 9.25 -3.69
C VAL A 110 21.80 9.19 -3.84
N GLY A 111 22.34 7.99 -4.02
CA GLY A 111 23.78 7.78 -4.21
C GLY A 111 24.29 8.37 -5.52
N LEU A 112 23.53 8.20 -6.61
CA LEU A 112 23.86 8.80 -7.90
C LEU A 112 23.85 10.32 -7.82
N TYR A 113 22.86 10.93 -7.18
CA TYR A 113 22.82 12.37 -6.94
C TYR A 113 24.07 12.84 -6.15
N ALA A 114 24.39 12.16 -5.06
CA ALA A 114 25.56 12.49 -4.23
C ALA A 114 26.87 12.40 -5.02
N LEU A 115 27.05 11.33 -5.81
CA LEU A 115 28.22 11.14 -6.66
C LEU A 115 28.33 12.21 -7.74
N LEU A 116 27.24 12.54 -8.42
CA LEU A 116 27.23 13.57 -9.47
C LEU A 116 27.52 14.97 -8.92
N LYS A 117 27.08 15.26 -7.69
CA LYS A 117 27.26 16.58 -7.06
C LYS A 117 28.63 16.74 -6.39
N GLN A 118 29.11 15.71 -5.71
CA GLN A 118 30.28 15.79 -4.82
C GLN A 118 31.47 14.94 -5.27
N GLY A 119 31.32 14.15 -6.33
CA GLY A 119 32.39 13.35 -6.92
C GLY A 119 32.95 12.28 -5.96
N LYS A 120 34.27 12.08 -5.99
CA LYS A 120 34.94 11.01 -5.23
C LYS A 120 34.84 11.13 -3.70
N PHE A 121 34.53 12.32 -3.17
CA PHE A 121 34.50 12.57 -1.72
C PHE A 121 33.35 11.85 -1.02
N VAL A 122 32.28 11.49 -1.73
CA VAL A 122 31.13 10.79 -1.15
C VAL A 122 31.25 9.27 -1.22
N VAL A 123 32.29 8.71 -1.84
CA VAL A 123 32.44 7.25 -2.00
C VAL A 123 32.46 6.55 -0.64
N PHE A 124 33.24 7.05 0.32
CA PHE A 124 33.30 6.46 1.65
C PHE A 124 31.99 6.66 2.46
N PRO A 125 31.39 7.86 2.53
CA PRO A 125 30.05 8.04 3.09
C PRO A 125 28.97 7.14 2.46
N LEU A 126 28.98 6.96 1.13
CA LEU A 126 28.05 6.08 0.43
C LEU A 126 28.27 4.61 0.72
N PHE A 127 29.52 4.19 0.90
CA PHE A 127 29.84 2.85 1.38
C PHE A 127 29.22 2.61 2.76
N ILE A 128 29.39 3.55 3.70
CA ILE A 128 28.79 3.43 5.05
C ILE A 128 27.27 3.47 4.99
N TYR A 129 26.68 4.37 4.20
CA TYR A 129 25.23 4.43 3.97
C TYR A 129 24.67 3.10 3.45
N THR A 130 25.33 2.49 2.46
CA THR A 130 24.91 1.21 1.88
C THR A 130 25.14 0.05 2.84
N LEU A 131 26.24 0.05 3.59
CA LEU A 131 26.54 -0.96 4.60
C LEU A 131 25.47 -0.98 5.69
N ILE A 132 25.13 0.18 6.25
CA ILE A 132 24.10 0.30 7.28
C ILE A 132 22.72 -0.13 6.76
N ALA A 133 22.35 0.29 5.55
CA ALA A 133 21.11 -0.13 4.92
C ALA A 133 21.07 -1.66 4.71
N SER A 134 22.17 -2.25 4.27
CA SER A 134 22.29 -3.70 4.06
C SER A 134 22.19 -4.48 5.37
N LEU A 135 22.81 -3.98 6.44
CA LEU A 135 22.71 -4.59 7.77
C LEU A 135 21.27 -4.53 8.30
N ILE A 136 20.62 -3.37 8.22
CA ILE A 136 19.24 -3.21 8.67
C ILE A 136 18.27 -4.03 7.83
N SER A 137 18.42 -4.04 6.51
CA SER A 137 17.66 -4.90 5.61
C SER A 137 17.82 -6.37 6.00
N SER A 138 19.06 -6.81 6.22
CA SER A 138 19.34 -8.20 6.60
C SER A 138 18.73 -8.54 7.96
N ILE A 139 18.79 -7.65 8.95
CA ILE A 139 18.17 -7.87 10.28
C ILE A 139 16.64 -7.85 10.20
N THR A 140 16.05 -7.17 9.23
CA THR A 140 14.59 -6.96 9.19
C THR A 140 13.90 -7.83 8.15
N TRP A 141 14.65 -8.65 7.41
CA TRP A 141 14.14 -9.49 6.33
C TRP A 141 14.44 -10.98 6.58
N PRO A 142 13.48 -11.74 7.12
CA PRO A 142 13.67 -13.17 7.43
C PRO A 142 14.09 -14.03 6.23
N LEU A 143 13.70 -13.65 5.00
CA LEU A 143 14.09 -14.36 3.78
C LEU A 143 15.62 -14.39 3.63
N ILE A 144 16.29 -13.30 3.98
CA ILE A 144 17.76 -13.17 3.89
C ILE A 144 18.45 -14.04 4.94
N TRP A 145 17.81 -14.33 6.07
CA TRP A 145 18.37 -15.22 7.09
C TRP A 145 18.49 -16.67 6.60
N ILE A 146 17.53 -17.09 5.77
CA ILE A 146 17.45 -18.45 5.25
C ILE A 146 18.36 -18.60 4.02
N TYR A 147 18.27 -17.65 3.09
CA TYR A 147 18.90 -17.76 1.76
C TYR A 147 20.17 -16.90 1.62
N GLY A 148 20.56 -16.16 2.66
CA GLY A 148 21.70 -15.24 2.61
C GLY A 148 21.51 -14.16 1.54
N ILE A 149 22.63 -13.74 0.93
CA ILE A 149 22.63 -12.71 -0.12
C ILE A 149 21.79 -13.12 -1.35
N LYS A 150 21.65 -14.42 -1.62
CA LYS A 150 20.84 -14.93 -2.73
C LYS A 150 19.36 -14.56 -2.58
N GLY A 151 18.88 -14.38 -1.35
CA GLY A 151 17.51 -13.94 -1.11
C GLY A 151 17.18 -12.58 -1.76
N TYR A 152 18.16 -11.68 -1.90
CA TYR A 152 17.96 -10.41 -2.61
C TYR A 152 17.75 -10.62 -4.11
N THR A 153 18.59 -11.45 -4.74
CA THR A 153 18.49 -11.73 -6.17
C THR A 153 17.22 -12.51 -6.50
N ASP A 154 16.90 -13.51 -5.68
CA ASP A 154 15.69 -14.33 -5.86
C ASP A 154 14.42 -13.47 -5.71
N ALA A 155 14.41 -12.52 -4.75
CA ALA A 155 13.30 -11.59 -4.59
C ALA A 155 13.17 -10.61 -5.78
N LEU A 156 14.27 -10.12 -6.34
CA LEU A 156 14.24 -9.25 -7.53
C LEU A 156 13.72 -10.00 -8.77
N LEU A 157 14.17 -11.23 -8.98
CA LEU A 157 13.73 -12.08 -10.09
C LEU A 157 12.25 -12.44 -9.94
N LEU A 158 11.83 -12.88 -8.75
CA LEU A 158 10.42 -13.20 -8.46
C LEU A 158 9.50 -11.99 -8.64
N ASN A 159 9.96 -10.78 -8.32
CA ASN A 159 9.17 -9.57 -8.52
C ASN A 159 9.09 -9.15 -10.00
N SER A 160 10.07 -9.54 -10.82
CA SER A 160 10.09 -9.22 -12.25
C SER A 160 9.22 -10.19 -13.07
N ASP A 161 9.22 -11.47 -12.66
CA ASP A 161 8.41 -12.53 -13.27
C ASP A 161 7.49 -13.15 -12.22
N PHE A 162 6.64 -12.30 -11.63
CA PHE A 162 5.72 -12.76 -10.59
C PHE A 162 4.66 -13.66 -11.22
N PRO A 163 4.50 -14.93 -10.79
CA PRO A 163 3.65 -15.92 -11.45
C PRO A 163 2.16 -15.65 -11.16
N TRP A 164 1.62 -14.59 -11.74
CA TRP A 164 0.25 -14.15 -11.57
C TRP A 164 -0.52 -14.24 -12.88
N PHE A 165 -1.31 -15.31 -12.99
CA PHE A 165 -2.01 -15.71 -14.22
C PHE A 165 -3.47 -15.25 -14.32
N SER A 166 -3.91 -14.30 -13.48
CA SER A 166 -5.31 -13.82 -13.55
C SER A 166 -5.48 -12.69 -14.58
N LYS A 167 -6.70 -12.62 -15.14
CA LYS A 167 -7.11 -11.51 -16.01
C LYS A 167 -7.36 -10.21 -15.25
N VAL A 168 -7.12 -9.10 -15.91
CA VAL A 168 -7.33 -7.73 -15.43
C VAL A 168 -8.41 -7.06 -16.27
N LEU A 169 -9.43 -6.52 -15.60
CA LEU A 169 -10.47 -5.73 -16.25
C LEU A 169 -10.00 -4.30 -16.46
N PHE A 170 -9.93 -3.88 -17.73
CA PHE A 170 -9.54 -2.54 -18.13
C PHE A 170 -10.33 -2.12 -19.38
N ASP A 171 -10.95 -0.93 -19.31
CA ASP A 171 -11.76 -0.37 -20.39
C ASP A 171 -12.84 -1.34 -20.93
N GLY A 172 -13.47 -2.09 -20.02
CA GLY A 172 -14.50 -3.08 -20.34
C GLY A 172 -13.98 -4.41 -20.90
N ASN A 173 -12.66 -4.54 -21.10
CA ASN A 173 -12.03 -5.72 -21.67
C ASN A 173 -11.19 -6.47 -20.61
N LEU A 174 -11.14 -7.80 -20.73
CA LEU A 174 -10.32 -8.66 -19.87
C LEU A 174 -8.98 -8.96 -20.55
N TYR A 175 -7.92 -8.37 -20.01
CA TYR A 175 -6.54 -8.57 -20.48
C TYR A 175 -5.80 -9.58 -19.62
N ASN A 176 -4.81 -10.29 -20.18
CA ASN A 176 -3.82 -10.96 -19.36
C ASN A 176 -2.96 -9.92 -18.62
N SER A 177 -2.46 -10.26 -17.43
CA SER A 177 -1.65 -9.35 -16.59
C SER A 177 -0.37 -8.84 -17.27
N THR A 178 0.12 -9.57 -18.29
CA THR A 178 1.30 -9.27 -19.10
C THR A 178 0.96 -8.67 -20.48
N GLU A 179 -0.32 -8.55 -20.85
CA GLU A 179 -0.75 -8.08 -22.18
C GLU A 179 -1.57 -6.79 -22.09
N LEU A 180 -1.25 -5.96 -21.09
CA LEU A 180 -1.94 -4.69 -20.89
C LEU A 180 -1.56 -3.68 -21.97
N PRO A 181 -2.52 -2.89 -22.47
CA PRO A 181 -2.24 -1.85 -23.45
C PRO A 181 -1.37 -0.76 -22.83
N ALA A 182 -0.55 -0.08 -23.64
CA ALA A 182 0.30 1.04 -23.19
C ALA A 182 -0.50 2.17 -22.52
N SER A 183 -1.79 2.29 -22.84
CA SER A 183 -2.71 3.25 -22.23
C SER A 183 -3.12 2.89 -20.79
N TYR A 184 -2.90 1.65 -20.33
CA TYR A 184 -3.35 1.16 -19.03
C TYR A 184 -2.92 2.06 -17.87
N LEU A 185 -1.62 2.27 -17.71
CA LEU A 185 -1.08 3.02 -16.59
C LEU A 185 -1.41 4.52 -16.68
N PRO A 186 -1.18 5.22 -17.81
CA PRO A 186 -1.55 6.63 -17.91
C PRO A 186 -3.05 6.88 -17.70
N LYS A 187 -3.92 6.03 -18.26
CA LYS A 187 -5.38 6.16 -18.11
C LYS A 187 -5.78 5.95 -16.65
N LEU A 188 -5.36 4.86 -16.01
CA LEU A 188 -5.71 4.62 -14.60
C LEU A 188 -5.21 5.73 -13.68
N MET A 189 -3.99 6.25 -13.89
CA MET A 189 -3.51 7.38 -13.10
C MET A 189 -4.37 8.63 -13.30
N MET A 190 -4.76 8.92 -14.54
CA MET A 190 -5.65 10.05 -14.84
C MET A 190 -7.02 9.89 -14.17
N LEU A 191 -7.52 8.66 -13.98
CA LEU A 191 -8.85 8.39 -13.44
C LEU A 191 -8.86 8.14 -11.91
N GLN A 192 -7.77 7.65 -11.32
CA GLN A 192 -7.69 7.35 -9.87
C GLN A 192 -7.01 8.46 -9.07
N PHE A 193 -6.48 9.49 -9.72
CA PHE A 193 -6.11 10.73 -9.03
C PHE A 193 -7.23 11.75 -9.08
N THR A 194 -7.28 12.62 -8.07
CA THR A 194 -8.19 13.76 -8.08
C THR A 194 -7.86 14.69 -9.23
N GLU A 195 -8.88 15.28 -9.83
CA GLU A 195 -8.76 16.17 -10.99
C GLU A 195 -7.81 17.35 -10.73
N PRO A 196 -7.86 18.01 -9.54
CA PRO A 196 -6.89 19.06 -9.23
C PRO A 196 -5.45 18.55 -9.23
N PHE A 197 -5.20 17.33 -8.72
CA PHE A 197 -3.85 16.76 -8.74
C PHE A 197 -3.38 16.47 -10.16
N VAL A 198 -4.24 15.90 -11.02
CA VAL A 198 -3.91 15.66 -12.44
C VAL A 198 -3.53 16.97 -13.14
N ILE A 199 -4.32 18.04 -12.94
CA ILE A 199 -4.04 19.35 -13.52
C ILE A 199 -2.71 19.91 -13.00
N LEU A 200 -2.45 19.81 -11.69
CA LEU A 200 -1.19 20.26 -11.09
C LEU A 200 0.02 19.49 -11.61
N VAL A 201 -0.11 18.18 -11.83
CA VAL A 201 0.98 17.37 -12.41
C VAL A 201 1.26 17.79 -13.85
N LEU A 202 0.24 17.92 -14.70
CA LEU A 202 0.40 18.31 -16.11
C LEU A 202 1.01 19.71 -16.24
N THR A 203 0.48 20.68 -15.50
CA THR A 203 1.03 22.05 -15.47
C THR A 203 2.38 22.12 -14.76
N GLY A 204 2.63 21.21 -13.83
CA GLY A 204 3.88 21.03 -13.12
C GLY A 204 5.01 20.64 -14.06
N PHE A 205 4.79 19.63 -14.93
CA PHE A 205 5.75 19.24 -15.96
C PHE A 205 6.10 20.40 -16.91
N ALA A 206 5.09 21.14 -17.38
CA ALA A 206 5.33 22.30 -18.22
C ALA A 206 6.13 23.39 -17.49
N THR A 207 5.82 23.63 -16.21
CA THR A 207 6.47 24.65 -15.39
C THR A 207 7.90 24.29 -15.05
N SER A 208 8.18 23.05 -14.64
CA SER A 208 9.54 22.59 -14.32
C SER A 208 10.45 22.61 -15.55
N ILE A 209 9.95 22.22 -16.74
CA ILE A 209 10.70 22.34 -18.00
C ILE A 209 10.98 23.81 -18.32
N TYR A 210 9.99 24.68 -18.23
CA TYR A 210 10.18 26.11 -18.45
C TYR A 210 11.25 26.69 -17.49
N LEU A 211 11.19 26.35 -16.21
CA LEU A 211 12.17 26.80 -15.22
C LEU A 211 13.57 26.22 -15.49
N LEU A 212 13.66 24.97 -15.98
CA LEU A 212 14.92 24.35 -16.38
C LEU A 212 15.57 25.12 -17.53
N LEU A 213 14.79 25.45 -18.57
CA LEU A 213 15.26 26.24 -19.71
C LEU A 213 15.69 27.65 -19.31
N LYS A 214 15.12 28.21 -18.24
CA LYS A 214 15.53 29.50 -17.64
C LYS A 214 16.69 29.38 -16.66
N GLY A 215 17.25 28.19 -16.43
CA GLY A 215 18.33 27.96 -15.46
C GLY A 215 17.91 28.21 -14.00
N LYS A 216 16.61 28.19 -13.70
CA LYS A 216 16.06 28.47 -12.36
C LYS A 216 15.93 27.22 -11.48
N VAL A 217 16.21 26.03 -12.03
CA VAL A 217 16.18 24.76 -11.31
C VAL A 217 17.44 23.96 -11.59
N GLU A 218 17.85 23.17 -10.61
CA GLU A 218 19.03 22.33 -10.71
C GLU A 218 18.78 21.15 -11.66
N LYS A 219 19.52 21.12 -12.76
CA LYS A 219 19.35 20.13 -13.85
C LYS A 219 19.44 18.68 -13.37
N VAL A 220 20.43 18.35 -12.53
CA VAL A 220 20.65 16.98 -12.05
C VAL A 220 19.47 16.49 -11.21
N LYS A 221 18.98 17.30 -10.27
CA LYS A 221 17.80 16.95 -9.45
C LYS A 221 16.58 16.67 -10.32
N LEU A 222 16.28 17.56 -11.28
CA LEU A 222 15.10 17.40 -12.11
C LEU A 222 15.20 16.15 -13.01
N ILE A 223 16.38 15.86 -13.56
CA ILE A 223 16.61 14.63 -14.33
C ILE A 223 16.38 13.39 -13.47
N LEU A 224 16.85 13.38 -12.22
CA LEU A 224 16.65 12.24 -11.33
C LEU A 224 15.19 12.06 -10.90
N ILE A 225 14.45 13.16 -10.67
CA ILE A 225 13.00 13.11 -10.41
C ILE A 225 12.27 12.53 -11.63
N TYR A 226 12.64 12.96 -12.83
CA TYR A 226 12.06 12.45 -14.08
C TYR A 226 12.44 11.00 -14.31
N ALA A 227 13.69 10.60 -14.06
CA ALA A 227 14.14 9.23 -14.15
C ALA A 227 13.36 8.32 -13.18
N TRP A 228 13.13 8.78 -11.94
CA TRP A 228 12.32 8.05 -10.96
C TRP A 228 10.90 7.77 -11.47
N PHE A 229 10.28 8.71 -12.17
CA PHE A 229 8.94 8.52 -12.73
C PHE A 229 8.94 7.75 -14.06
N PHE A 230 9.70 8.22 -15.05
CA PHE A 230 9.63 7.73 -16.43
C PHE A 230 10.32 6.38 -16.63
N ILE A 231 11.40 6.05 -15.92
CA ILE A 231 12.07 4.74 -16.10
C ILE A 231 11.11 3.59 -15.76
N PRO A 232 10.45 3.56 -14.58
CA PRO A 232 9.49 2.50 -14.29
C PRO A 232 8.28 2.51 -15.23
N VAL A 233 7.77 3.69 -15.62
CA VAL A 233 6.64 3.81 -16.57
C VAL A 233 7.01 3.21 -17.93
N LEU A 234 8.19 3.54 -18.47
CA LEU A 234 8.64 3.00 -19.75
C LEU A 234 8.93 1.49 -19.65
N TYR A 235 9.49 1.03 -18.52
CA TYR A 235 9.66 -0.40 -18.27
C TYR A 235 8.32 -1.15 -18.28
N ILE A 236 7.24 -0.55 -17.78
CA ILE A 236 5.91 -1.17 -17.80
C ILE A 236 5.34 -1.22 -19.21
N ILE A 237 5.45 -0.11 -19.94
CA ILE A 237 4.90 0.02 -21.29
C ILE A 237 5.59 -0.93 -22.27
N PHE A 238 6.91 -1.13 -22.14
CA PHE A 238 7.71 -1.91 -23.09
C PHE A 238 8.12 -3.29 -22.57
N GLY A 239 8.31 -3.43 -21.26
CA GLY A 239 8.75 -4.68 -20.63
C GLY A 239 7.61 -5.60 -20.24
N HIS A 240 6.36 -5.11 -20.25
CA HIS A 240 5.16 -5.90 -20.00
C HIS A 240 5.21 -6.79 -18.72
N PRO A 241 5.67 -6.26 -17.57
CA PRO A 241 5.70 -7.04 -16.35
C PRO A 241 4.27 -7.44 -15.93
N PRO A 242 4.07 -8.55 -15.21
CA PRO A 242 2.77 -8.92 -14.68
C PRO A 242 2.23 -7.82 -13.75
N ILE A 243 1.15 -7.14 -14.16
CA ILE A 243 0.47 -6.14 -13.35
C ILE A 243 -0.92 -6.64 -12.97
N TYR A 244 -1.27 -6.41 -11.71
CA TYR A 244 -2.55 -6.76 -11.13
C TYR A 244 -2.97 -5.69 -10.13
N SER A 245 -4.26 -5.66 -9.77
CA SER A 245 -4.77 -4.74 -8.75
C SER A 245 -4.55 -3.25 -9.12
N ASN A 246 -4.94 -2.84 -10.32
CA ASN A 246 -4.70 -1.50 -10.88
C ASN A 246 -3.19 -1.19 -10.94
N PHE A 247 -2.76 0.01 -10.56
CA PHE A 247 -1.34 0.39 -10.49
C PHE A 247 -0.78 0.40 -9.07
N ARG A 248 -1.43 -0.26 -8.11
CA ARG A 248 -0.99 -0.34 -6.70
C ARG A 248 0.46 -0.82 -6.49
N PRO A 249 0.96 -1.83 -7.23
CA PRO A 249 2.38 -2.20 -7.14
C PRO A 249 3.34 -1.04 -7.42
N LEU A 250 2.86 -0.04 -8.17
CA LEU A 250 3.61 1.09 -8.68
C LEU A 250 3.47 2.34 -7.81
N PHE A 251 2.89 2.27 -6.61
CA PHE A 251 2.77 3.47 -5.76
C PHE A 251 4.09 4.19 -5.46
N PHE A 252 5.23 3.54 -5.68
CA PHE A 252 6.55 4.17 -5.58
C PHE A 252 6.86 5.21 -6.67
N ILE A 253 6.09 5.28 -7.78
CA ILE A 253 6.21 6.35 -8.80
C ILE A 253 5.34 7.57 -8.50
N ILE A 254 4.54 7.53 -7.43
CA ILE A 254 3.66 8.65 -7.04
C ILE A 254 4.43 9.83 -6.43
N PRO A 255 5.41 9.64 -5.51
CA PRO A 255 6.15 10.75 -4.93
C PRO A 255 6.78 11.75 -5.92
N PRO A 256 7.46 11.33 -7.02
CA PRO A 256 7.99 12.30 -7.99
C PRO A 256 6.88 13.12 -8.67
N LEU A 257 5.65 12.60 -8.81
CA LEU A 257 4.52 13.38 -9.32
C LEU A 257 4.09 14.48 -8.36
N PHE A 258 4.10 14.22 -7.04
CA PHE A 258 3.84 15.26 -6.04
C PHE A 258 4.91 16.35 -6.08
N ILE A 259 6.18 15.99 -6.29
CA ILE A 259 7.25 16.99 -6.48
C ILE A 259 6.99 17.81 -7.74
N VAL A 260 6.61 17.17 -8.85
CA VAL A 260 6.27 17.86 -10.10
C VAL A 260 5.07 18.79 -9.93
N ALA A 261 4.00 18.33 -9.26
CA ALA A 261 2.84 19.15 -8.92
C ALA A 261 3.21 20.37 -8.05
N GLY A 262 4.24 20.23 -7.21
CA GLY A 262 4.83 21.31 -6.42
C GLY A 262 5.28 22.50 -7.26
N PHE A 263 5.82 22.30 -8.45
CA PHE A 263 6.21 23.42 -9.34
C PHE A 263 5.02 24.25 -9.80
N ALA A 264 3.87 23.62 -10.08
CA ALA A 264 2.65 24.33 -10.41
C ALA A 264 2.11 25.09 -9.19
N LEU A 265 2.09 24.44 -8.03
CA LEU A 265 1.65 25.07 -6.77
C LEU A 265 2.52 26.26 -6.39
N GLU A 266 3.84 26.19 -6.54
CA GLU A 266 4.76 27.29 -6.26
C GLU A 266 4.51 28.49 -7.20
N LYS A 267 4.22 28.21 -8.47
CA LYS A 267 3.85 29.25 -9.44
C LYS A 267 2.49 29.89 -9.14
N ILE A 268 1.54 29.13 -8.60
CA ILE A 268 0.23 29.65 -8.18
C ILE A 268 0.40 30.48 -6.91
N SER A 269 1.09 29.95 -5.89
CA SER A 269 1.27 30.60 -4.60
C SER A 269 2.07 31.90 -4.70
N SER A 270 3.07 31.95 -5.57
CA SER A 270 3.83 33.19 -5.84
C SER A 270 3.01 34.33 -6.45
N LYS A 271 1.81 34.05 -6.98
CA LYS A 271 0.86 35.08 -7.44
C LYS A 271 -0.12 35.53 -6.35
N VAL A 272 -0.17 34.83 -5.22
CA VAL A 272 -1.08 35.15 -4.11
C VAL A 272 -0.36 36.05 -3.13
N ASN A 273 -0.68 37.35 -3.15
CA ASN A 273 -0.02 38.35 -2.29
C ASN A 273 -0.41 38.23 -0.80
N ASN A 274 -1.53 37.57 -0.49
CA ASN A 274 -2.04 37.42 0.87
C ASN A 274 -1.92 35.95 1.34
N ASN A 275 -1.00 35.70 2.28
CA ASN A 275 -0.75 34.36 2.82
C ASN A 275 -2.00 33.73 3.47
N PHE A 276 -2.98 34.52 3.93
CA PHE A 276 -4.24 33.99 4.47
C PHE A 276 -5.11 33.28 3.42
N LEU A 277 -4.89 33.56 2.12
CA LEU A 277 -5.63 32.91 1.03
C LEU A 277 -5.06 31.55 0.63
N ILE A 278 -3.85 31.20 1.09
CA ILE A 278 -3.20 29.92 0.75
C ILE A 278 -3.99 28.75 1.34
N LEU A 279 -4.42 28.85 2.60
CA LEU A 279 -5.15 27.76 3.27
C LEU A 279 -6.50 27.48 2.59
N PRO A 280 -7.38 28.47 2.31
CA PRO A 280 -8.60 28.24 1.53
C PRO A 280 -8.33 27.62 0.16
N LEU A 281 -7.27 28.06 -0.54
CA LEU A 281 -6.92 27.52 -1.85
C LEU A 281 -6.51 26.04 -1.76
N VAL A 282 -5.73 25.66 -0.75
CA VAL A 282 -5.39 24.25 -0.47
C VAL A 282 -6.65 23.44 -0.14
N LEU A 283 -7.55 23.98 0.70
CA LEU A 283 -8.80 23.30 1.04
C LEU A 283 -9.67 23.04 -0.19
N ILE A 284 -9.79 24.02 -1.10
CA ILE A 284 -10.51 23.88 -2.37
C ILE A 284 -9.92 22.75 -3.23
N LEU A 285 -8.59 22.66 -3.33
CA LEU A 285 -7.92 21.58 -4.08
C LEU A 285 -8.20 20.19 -3.48
N CYS A 286 -8.50 20.11 -2.17
CA CYS A 286 -8.82 18.87 -1.48
C CYS A 286 -10.30 18.48 -1.58
N VAL A 287 -11.22 19.40 -1.93
CA VAL A 287 -12.67 19.16 -1.92
C VAL A 287 -13.07 17.90 -2.70
N PRO A 288 -12.59 17.65 -3.95
CA PRO A 288 -13.00 16.46 -4.70
C PRO A 288 -12.64 15.17 -3.96
N GLY A 289 -11.43 15.08 -3.40
CA GLY A 289 -10.99 13.91 -2.65
C GLY A 289 -11.76 13.73 -1.34
N LEU A 290 -12.00 14.81 -0.59
CA LEU A 290 -12.77 14.77 0.66
C LEU A 290 -14.22 14.34 0.39
N ASN A 291 -14.85 14.88 -0.65
CA ASN A 291 -16.21 14.50 -1.03
C ASN A 291 -16.28 13.01 -1.37
N SER A 292 -15.36 12.51 -2.19
CA SER A 292 -15.36 11.08 -2.56
C SER A 292 -15.08 10.17 -1.37
N ILE A 293 -14.19 10.55 -0.45
CA ILE A 293 -13.99 9.81 0.81
C ILE A 293 -15.32 9.68 1.56
N THR A 294 -16.09 10.75 1.70
CA THR A 294 -17.38 10.69 2.41
C THR A 294 -18.43 9.85 1.70
N GLN A 295 -18.45 9.86 0.36
CA GLN A 295 -19.44 9.13 -0.44
C GLN A 295 -19.21 7.63 -0.43
N ILE A 296 -17.95 7.20 -0.45
CA ILE A 296 -17.60 5.78 -0.62
C ILE A 296 -17.05 5.15 0.65
N HIS A 297 -17.01 5.86 1.78
CA HIS A 297 -16.55 5.30 3.06
C HIS A 297 -17.33 4.02 3.42
N PRO A 298 -16.67 2.94 3.87
CA PRO A 298 -15.24 2.76 4.17
C PRO A 298 -14.41 2.15 3.03
N TYR A 299 -14.78 2.42 1.79
CA TYR A 299 -14.26 1.79 0.58
C TYR A 299 -13.48 2.75 -0.33
N GLU A 300 -12.67 3.64 0.26
CA GLU A 300 -11.87 4.64 -0.47
C GLU A 300 -10.93 4.04 -1.50
N TYR A 301 -10.58 2.76 -1.33
CA TYR A 301 -9.80 1.97 -2.27
C TYR A 301 -10.45 1.83 -3.66
N PHE A 302 -11.77 2.03 -3.78
CA PHE A 302 -12.49 1.95 -5.07
C PHE A 302 -12.56 3.27 -5.81
N TYR A 303 -11.90 4.33 -5.33
CA TYR A 303 -12.02 5.67 -5.89
C TYR A 303 -11.69 5.73 -7.39
N TYR A 304 -12.63 6.31 -8.14
CA TYR A 304 -12.43 6.87 -9.48
C TYR A 304 -13.00 8.29 -9.46
N ASN A 305 -12.34 9.18 -10.21
CA ASN A 305 -12.69 10.59 -10.24
C ASN A 305 -13.93 10.87 -11.11
N SER A 306 -14.38 12.12 -11.14
CA SER A 306 -15.59 12.54 -11.85
C SER A 306 -15.50 12.40 -13.37
N PHE A 307 -14.29 12.36 -13.96
CA PHE A 307 -14.13 12.05 -15.39
C PHE A 307 -14.62 10.64 -15.75
N THR A 308 -14.60 9.73 -14.77
CA THR A 308 -15.14 8.37 -14.93
C THR A 308 -16.63 8.31 -14.58
N GLY A 309 -17.19 9.33 -13.92
CA GLY A 309 -18.51 9.25 -13.29
C GLY A 309 -18.49 8.59 -11.91
N GLY A 310 -17.36 8.65 -11.19
CA GLY A 310 -17.24 8.06 -9.86
C GLY A 310 -17.10 6.53 -9.90
N VAL A 311 -17.48 5.89 -8.79
CA VAL A 311 -17.38 4.43 -8.66
C VAL A 311 -18.40 3.74 -9.56
N GLU A 312 -19.60 4.33 -9.67
CA GLU A 312 -20.66 3.86 -10.57
C GLU A 312 -20.17 3.78 -12.02
N GLY A 313 -19.62 4.89 -12.56
CA GLY A 313 -19.17 4.91 -13.95
C GLY A 313 -17.90 4.06 -14.21
N ALA A 314 -17.16 3.68 -13.17
CA ALA A 314 -16.04 2.74 -13.27
C ALA A 314 -16.49 1.27 -13.27
N HIS A 315 -17.72 0.99 -12.84
CA HIS A 315 -18.25 -0.37 -12.74
C HIS A 315 -18.32 -1.05 -14.11
N GLY A 316 -17.82 -2.29 -14.19
CA GLY A 316 -17.74 -3.04 -15.44
C GLY A 316 -16.65 -2.57 -16.42
N LEU A 317 -16.10 -1.37 -16.24
CA LEU A 317 -15.00 -0.86 -17.06
C LEU A 317 -13.63 -1.11 -16.44
N TYR A 318 -13.51 -0.98 -15.13
CA TYR A 318 -12.25 -1.12 -14.41
C TYR A 318 -12.36 -2.00 -13.17
N THR A 319 -11.22 -2.46 -12.67
CA THR A 319 -11.18 -3.22 -11.42
C THR A 319 -11.44 -2.31 -10.22
N LEU A 320 -12.56 -2.56 -9.53
CA LEU A 320 -12.91 -1.93 -8.24
C LEU A 320 -12.39 -2.78 -7.07
N ASP A 321 -13.13 -3.81 -6.68
CA ASP A 321 -12.79 -4.61 -5.49
C ASP A 321 -11.86 -5.79 -5.78
N TYR A 322 -10.57 -5.47 -5.94
CA TYR A 322 -9.53 -6.49 -6.12
C TYR A 322 -9.27 -7.31 -4.85
N TRP A 323 -9.13 -6.65 -3.69
CA TRP A 323 -8.81 -7.30 -2.41
C TRP A 323 -10.03 -7.85 -1.67
N THR A 324 -11.20 -7.73 -2.28
CA THR A 324 -12.45 -8.23 -1.76
C THR A 324 -12.76 -7.68 -0.36
N ILE A 325 -12.44 -6.40 -0.12
CA ILE A 325 -12.66 -5.75 1.18
C ILE A 325 -14.15 -5.64 1.51
N SER A 326 -15.03 -5.71 0.50
CA SER A 326 -16.48 -5.78 0.66
C SER A 326 -16.96 -7.09 1.31
N TYR A 327 -16.12 -8.13 1.44
CA TYR A 327 -16.47 -9.35 2.19
C TYR A 327 -16.91 -9.05 3.61
N LYS A 328 -16.35 -8.01 4.24
CA LYS A 328 -16.71 -7.65 5.60
C LYS A 328 -18.22 -7.41 5.72
N GLY A 329 -18.78 -6.57 4.85
CA GLY A 329 -20.22 -6.25 4.87
C GLY A 329 -21.09 -7.46 4.53
N ALA A 330 -20.66 -8.29 3.58
CA ALA A 330 -21.36 -9.53 3.26
C ALA A 330 -21.36 -10.52 4.44
N MET A 331 -20.25 -10.61 5.18
CA MET A 331 -20.13 -11.47 6.35
C MET A 331 -20.88 -10.96 7.57
N GLU A 332 -20.98 -9.64 7.76
CA GLU A 332 -21.86 -9.04 8.78
C GLU A 332 -23.32 -9.47 8.55
N PHE A 333 -23.81 -9.38 7.31
CA PHE A 333 -25.14 -9.90 6.95
C PHE A 333 -25.28 -11.41 7.23
N VAL A 334 -24.29 -12.21 6.81
CA VAL A 334 -24.29 -13.67 7.01
C VAL A 334 -24.36 -14.03 8.49
N ASN A 335 -23.55 -13.40 9.34
CA ASN A 335 -23.49 -13.68 10.77
C ASN A 335 -24.84 -13.37 11.46
N GLU A 336 -25.54 -12.32 11.01
CA GLU A 336 -26.81 -11.87 11.59
C GLU A 336 -28.04 -12.61 11.05
N ASN A 337 -28.03 -13.01 9.77
CA ASN A 337 -29.24 -13.41 9.06
C ASN A 337 -29.24 -14.87 8.57
N ILE A 338 -28.08 -15.54 8.54
CA ILE A 338 -27.96 -16.92 8.06
C ILE A 338 -27.75 -17.87 9.23
N SER A 339 -28.51 -18.97 9.24
CA SER A 339 -28.49 -19.95 10.32
C SER A 339 -27.08 -20.55 10.53
N PRO A 340 -26.58 -20.62 11.78
CA PRO A 340 -25.34 -21.30 12.10
C PRO A 340 -25.33 -22.74 11.57
N GLY A 341 -24.22 -23.17 10.98
CA GLY A 341 -24.08 -24.50 10.37
C GLY A 341 -24.37 -24.56 8.87
N SER A 342 -24.85 -23.47 8.26
CA SER A 342 -24.96 -23.35 6.80
C SER A 342 -23.59 -23.50 6.12
N LYS A 343 -23.54 -24.14 4.95
CA LYS A 343 -22.33 -24.29 4.16
C LYS A 343 -22.21 -23.12 3.19
N ILE A 344 -21.23 -22.26 3.41
CA ILE A 344 -21.05 -21.02 2.67
C ILE A 344 -19.80 -21.08 1.81
N MET A 345 -19.99 -20.94 0.51
CA MET A 345 -18.90 -20.86 -0.44
C MET A 345 -18.42 -19.41 -0.58
N VAL A 346 -17.09 -19.23 -0.62
CA VAL A 346 -16.45 -17.91 -0.73
C VAL A 346 -15.56 -17.89 -1.97
N TRP A 347 -15.68 -16.86 -2.79
CA TRP A 347 -14.93 -16.72 -4.04
C TRP A 347 -13.46 -16.32 -3.82
N LYS A 348 -12.53 -17.09 -4.43
CA LYS A 348 -11.06 -16.89 -4.52
C LYS A 348 -10.27 -16.76 -3.21
N ASP A 349 -10.74 -16.05 -2.20
CA ASP A 349 -9.99 -15.79 -0.97
C ASP A 349 -10.76 -16.22 0.27
N ASN A 350 -10.39 -17.41 0.78
CA ASN A 350 -10.92 -17.96 2.02
C ASN A 350 -10.53 -17.08 3.24
N LEU A 351 -9.44 -16.30 3.17
CA LEU A 351 -8.91 -15.63 4.36
C LEU A 351 -9.82 -14.52 4.87
N ALA A 352 -10.36 -13.68 3.98
CA ALA A 352 -11.26 -12.60 4.38
C ALA A 352 -12.60 -13.15 4.91
N GLY A 353 -13.23 -14.07 4.18
CA GLY A 353 -14.47 -14.73 4.61
C GLY A 353 -14.31 -15.46 5.94
N LYS A 354 -13.22 -16.23 6.10
CA LYS A 354 -12.90 -16.93 7.36
C LYS A 354 -12.60 -15.97 8.51
N TYR A 355 -11.92 -14.85 8.23
CA TYR A 355 -11.55 -13.88 9.27
C TYR A 355 -12.77 -13.19 9.89
N TYR A 356 -13.78 -12.87 9.08
CA TYR A 356 -15.02 -12.22 9.53
C TYR A 356 -16.13 -13.20 9.95
N SER A 357 -15.84 -14.51 9.90
CA SER A 357 -16.77 -15.54 10.34
C SER A 357 -16.84 -15.64 11.85
N GLU A 358 -18.02 -15.42 12.42
CA GLU A 358 -18.24 -15.62 13.86
C GLU A 358 -18.68 -17.06 14.19
N ASN A 359 -19.35 -17.72 13.25
CA ASN A 359 -19.87 -19.08 13.40
C ASN A 359 -19.03 -20.11 12.63
N ALA A 360 -19.22 -21.40 12.93
CA ALA A 360 -18.56 -22.51 12.26
C ALA A 360 -19.10 -22.73 10.83
N PHE A 361 -18.85 -21.78 9.93
CA PHE A 361 -19.16 -21.91 8.52
C PHE A 361 -18.05 -22.68 7.80
N TYR A 362 -18.44 -23.62 6.92
CA TYR A 362 -17.50 -24.37 6.09
C TYR A 362 -17.11 -23.56 4.86
N PHE A 363 -16.00 -22.84 4.94
CA PHE A 363 -15.46 -22.10 3.81
C PHE A 363 -14.54 -22.94 2.94
N LYS A 364 -14.86 -23.02 1.65
CA LYS A 364 -13.92 -23.49 0.62
C LYS A 364 -13.77 -22.37 -0.39
N ALA A 365 -12.52 -21.95 -0.63
CA ALA A 365 -12.24 -21.03 -1.73
C ALA A 365 -12.59 -21.73 -3.04
N HIS A 366 -13.36 -21.06 -3.90
CA HIS A 366 -13.41 -21.45 -5.30
C HIS A 366 -12.00 -21.27 -5.89
N THR A 367 -11.37 -22.38 -6.27
CA THR A 367 -10.30 -22.37 -7.25
C THR A 367 -10.93 -22.83 -8.56
N GLU A 368 -10.70 -22.07 -9.64
CA GLU A 368 -11.23 -22.33 -11.00
C GLU A 368 -10.94 -23.75 -11.52
N VAL A 369 -10.12 -24.53 -10.81
CA VAL A 369 -9.52 -25.80 -11.24
C VAL A 369 -10.25 -27.04 -10.68
N LEU A 370 -11.08 -26.98 -9.62
CA LEU A 370 -11.40 -28.21 -8.87
C LEU A 370 -12.87 -28.50 -8.51
N GLU A 371 -13.83 -27.58 -8.65
CA GLU A 371 -15.20 -27.90 -8.22
C GLU A 371 -16.29 -27.11 -8.96
N LYS A 372 -17.15 -27.85 -9.69
CA LYS A 372 -18.39 -27.36 -10.31
C LYS A 372 -19.66 -27.89 -9.63
N ASP A 373 -19.50 -28.73 -8.61
CA ASP A 373 -20.63 -29.19 -7.81
C ASP A 373 -20.88 -28.22 -6.66
N TYR A 374 -21.80 -27.29 -6.92
CA TYR A 374 -22.22 -26.27 -5.97
C TYR A 374 -23.36 -26.74 -5.06
N SER A 375 -23.99 -27.90 -5.34
CA SER A 375 -25.19 -28.40 -4.64
C SER A 375 -24.98 -28.71 -3.15
N LYS A 376 -23.72 -28.81 -2.73
CA LYS A 376 -23.32 -29.06 -1.35
C LYS A 376 -23.23 -27.79 -0.50
N TYR A 377 -23.49 -26.61 -1.05
CA TYR A 377 -23.48 -25.33 -0.35
C TYR A 377 -24.89 -24.74 -0.31
N ASP A 378 -25.20 -24.01 0.75
CA ASP A 378 -26.48 -23.31 0.90
C ASP A 378 -26.40 -21.88 0.35
N TYR A 379 -25.23 -21.25 0.45
CA TYR A 379 -24.99 -19.88 0.01
C TYR A 379 -23.62 -19.72 -0.65
N MET A 380 -23.51 -18.69 -1.48
CA MET A 380 -22.27 -18.30 -2.15
C MET A 380 -22.06 -16.80 -2.01
N ILE A 381 -20.85 -16.38 -1.63
CA ILE A 381 -20.45 -14.98 -1.60
C ILE A 381 -19.47 -14.73 -2.74
N ILE A 382 -19.86 -13.86 -3.67
CA ILE A 382 -19.07 -13.55 -4.86
C ILE A 382 -18.98 -12.06 -5.15
N PRO A 383 -17.83 -11.55 -5.63
CA PRO A 383 -17.76 -10.21 -6.18
C PRO A 383 -18.64 -10.10 -7.43
N THR A 384 -19.37 -8.99 -7.59
CA THR A 384 -20.36 -8.78 -8.66
C THR A 384 -19.81 -9.06 -10.06
N ARG A 385 -18.55 -8.67 -10.30
CA ARG A 385 -17.85 -8.91 -11.59
C ARG A 385 -17.74 -10.38 -12.02
N TYR A 386 -17.96 -11.33 -11.11
CA TYR A 386 -17.94 -12.76 -11.43
C TYR A 386 -19.31 -13.37 -11.60
N LYS A 387 -20.40 -12.69 -11.20
CA LYS A 387 -21.76 -13.22 -11.32
C LYS A 387 -22.10 -13.60 -12.75
N ASN A 388 -21.80 -12.71 -13.70
CA ASN A 388 -22.18 -12.89 -15.10
C ASN A 388 -21.15 -13.69 -15.92
N ASN A 389 -20.05 -14.11 -15.31
CA ASN A 389 -19.02 -14.90 -16.01
C ASN A 389 -19.33 -16.40 -16.00
N ASP A 390 -20.27 -16.84 -15.16
CA ASP A 390 -20.75 -18.22 -15.11
C ASP A 390 -22.29 -18.22 -15.27
N PRO A 391 -22.83 -18.97 -16.25
CA PRO A 391 -24.28 -19.12 -16.41
C PRO A 391 -24.97 -19.58 -15.12
N TYR A 392 -24.32 -20.45 -14.33
CA TYR A 392 -24.88 -20.94 -13.07
C TYR A 392 -25.08 -19.80 -12.07
N PHE A 393 -24.07 -18.94 -11.84
CA PHE A 393 -24.18 -17.83 -10.88
C PHE A 393 -25.14 -16.73 -11.33
N SER A 394 -25.33 -16.59 -12.64
CA SER A 394 -26.21 -15.59 -13.23
C SER A 394 -27.67 -15.82 -12.84
N GLU A 395 -28.07 -17.09 -12.69
CA GLU A 395 -29.44 -17.51 -12.38
C GLU A 395 -29.72 -17.59 -10.87
N LEU A 396 -28.69 -17.55 -10.02
CA LEU A 396 -28.88 -17.66 -8.57
C LEU A 396 -29.56 -16.41 -7.98
N PRO A 397 -30.53 -16.60 -7.07
CA PRO A 397 -31.19 -15.49 -6.38
C PRO A 397 -30.21 -14.74 -5.48
N ILE A 398 -30.21 -13.40 -5.59
CA ILE A 398 -29.48 -12.51 -4.70
C ILE A 398 -30.29 -12.36 -3.40
N VAL A 399 -29.67 -12.70 -2.27
CA VAL A 399 -30.26 -12.56 -0.93
C VAL A 399 -29.77 -11.26 -0.27
N PHE A 400 -28.55 -10.83 -0.57
CA PHE A 400 -27.98 -9.59 -0.05
C PHE A 400 -26.90 -9.06 -1.01
N SER A 401 -26.72 -7.73 -1.02
CA SER A 401 -25.66 -7.05 -1.74
C SER A 401 -24.98 -6.01 -0.85
N VAL A 402 -23.66 -5.90 -0.99
CA VAL A 402 -22.90 -4.77 -0.44
C VAL A 402 -22.84 -3.70 -1.51
N ASP A 403 -23.61 -2.64 -1.30
CA ASP A 403 -23.75 -1.56 -2.27
C ASP A 403 -22.91 -0.32 -1.90
N VAL A 404 -22.29 0.28 -2.91
CA VAL A 404 -21.53 1.54 -2.80
C VAL A 404 -21.86 2.39 -4.01
N ASP A 405 -22.29 3.63 -3.81
CA ASP A 405 -22.53 4.58 -4.92
C ASP A 405 -23.44 3.96 -6.01
N ASN A 406 -24.58 3.39 -5.59
CA ASN A 406 -25.59 2.72 -6.43
C ASN A 406 -25.16 1.42 -7.15
N ILE A 407 -23.96 0.91 -6.91
CA ILE A 407 -23.51 -0.37 -7.48
C ILE A 407 -23.31 -1.43 -6.40
N SER A 408 -23.66 -2.68 -6.74
CA SER A 408 -23.34 -3.82 -5.89
C SER A 408 -21.90 -4.26 -6.13
N LEU A 409 -21.11 -4.40 -5.08
CA LEU A 409 -19.72 -4.84 -5.15
C LEU A 409 -19.56 -6.33 -4.83
N MET A 410 -20.33 -6.81 -3.86
CA MET A 410 -20.33 -8.18 -3.37
C MET A 410 -21.77 -8.66 -3.24
N LEU A 411 -22.00 -9.89 -3.64
CA LEU A 411 -23.32 -10.52 -3.64
C LEU A 411 -23.29 -11.75 -2.74
N VAL A 412 -24.35 -11.93 -1.96
CA VAL A 412 -24.68 -13.17 -1.28
C VAL A 412 -25.81 -13.82 -2.08
N LEU A 413 -25.50 -14.96 -2.70
CA LEU A 413 -26.41 -15.74 -3.52
C LEU A 413 -26.88 -16.96 -2.73
N LYS A 414 -28.14 -17.35 -2.90
CA LYS A 414 -28.65 -18.60 -2.34
C LYS A 414 -28.56 -19.71 -3.39
N ILE A 415 -28.04 -20.85 -2.98
CA ILE A 415 -27.99 -22.05 -3.80
C ILE A 415 -29.28 -22.86 -3.51
N PRO A 416 -30.04 -23.25 -4.54
CA PRO A 416 -31.33 -23.94 -4.38
C PRO A 416 -31.23 -25.33 -3.73
#